data_AF-A0A9W4R315-F1
#
_entry.id   AF-A0A9W4R315-F1
#
_cell.length_a   1.000
_cell.length_b   1.000
_cell.length_c   1.000
_cell.angle_alpha   90.00
_cell.angle_beta   90.00
_cell.angle_gamma   90.00
#
_symmetry.space_group_name_H-M   'P 1'
#
loop_
_entity.id
_entity.type
_entity.pdbx_description
1 polymer ?
#
loop_
_entity_poly.entity_id
_entity_poly.type
_entity_poly.pdbx_seq_one_letter_code
_entity_poly.pdbx_strand_id
1 'polypeptide(L)'
;MKLIKVSMLLALGLSQSLAAQQCYQEVATSDDTDRFVINIDGTVSDTKTGLMWQRCNYGQVYNSETTSCDGDTQPLNWQASLKGALNDTTANYNDWQVPSIKELASIVDHRCTDPSINAGIF
;
A
#
# COMPACT_ATOMS: atom_id res chain seq x y z
N MET A 1 -14.18 -41.83 41.05
CA MET A 1 -13.28 -40.75 41.49
C MET A 1 -11.94 -40.92 40.79
N LYS A 2 -11.71 -40.21 39.68
CA LYS A 2 -10.44 -40.24 38.93
C LYS A 2 -9.90 -38.81 38.85
N LEU A 3 -8.66 -38.66 39.28
CA LEU A 3 -7.96 -37.41 39.53
C LEU A 3 -7.50 -36.73 38.23
N ILE A 4 -7.84 -35.44 38.14
CA ILE A 4 -7.04 -34.29 37.69
C ILE A 4 -5.81 -34.60 36.82
N LYS A 5 -5.87 -34.11 35.57
CA LYS A 5 -4.73 -33.41 34.93
C LYS A 5 -5.28 -32.18 34.22
N VAL A 6 -5.35 -31.05 34.94
CA VAL A 6 -5.47 -29.74 34.30
C VAL A 6 -4.11 -29.44 33.71
N SER A 7 -3.89 -29.86 32.47
CA SER A 7 -2.77 -29.36 31.67
C SER A 7 -3.10 -27.93 31.31
N MET A 8 -2.59 -27.01 32.12
CA MET A 8 -2.51 -25.59 31.81
C MET A 8 -1.56 -25.45 30.63
N LEU A 9 -2.10 -25.57 29.41
CA LEU A 9 -1.43 -25.11 28.20
C LEU A 9 -1.34 -23.59 28.33
N LEU A 10 -0.17 -23.12 28.78
CA LEU A 10 0.24 -21.74 28.62
C LEU A 10 0.33 -21.51 27.10
N ALA A 11 -0.75 -21.05 26.49
CA ALA A 11 -0.71 -20.47 25.17
C ALA A 11 0.15 -19.21 25.31
N LEU A 12 1.47 -19.35 25.14
CA LEU A 12 2.27 -18.21 24.70
C LEU A 12 1.60 -17.77 23.40
N GLY A 13 0.89 -16.63 23.47
CA GLY A 13 0.47 -15.91 22.30
C GLY A 13 1.72 -15.56 21.51
N LEU A 14 2.13 -16.46 20.62
CA LEU A 14 2.91 -16.10 19.46
C LEU A 14 1.98 -15.20 18.67
N SER A 15 2.13 -13.89 18.86
CA SER A 15 1.60 -12.89 17.95
C SER A 15 2.21 -13.23 16.59
N GLN A 16 1.47 -13.97 15.77
CA GLN A 16 1.90 -14.34 14.44
C GLN A 16 1.91 -13.05 13.62
N SER A 17 3.10 -12.51 13.37
CA SER A 17 3.29 -11.48 12.37
C SER A 17 3.19 -12.15 10.99
N LEU A 18 1.96 -12.33 10.51
CA LEU A 18 1.71 -12.48 9.09
C LEU A 18 2.00 -11.10 8.49
N ALA A 19 2.97 -11.01 7.58
CA ALA A 19 3.39 -9.75 6.98
C ALA A 19 2.19 -9.06 6.29
N ALA A 20 1.60 -8.14 7.04
CA ALA A 20 0.57 -7.20 6.66
C ALA A 20 0.93 -5.89 7.36
N GLN A 21 0.45 -4.78 6.81
CA GLN A 21 0.77 -3.42 7.25
C GLN A 21 0.72 -3.25 8.78
N GLN A 22 1.80 -2.74 9.39
CA GLN A 22 1.84 -2.49 10.84
C GLN A 22 1.15 -1.16 11.19
N CYS A 23 0.00 -1.22 11.86
CA CYS A 23 -0.83 -0.06 12.21
C CYS A 23 -1.23 -0.01 13.69
N TYR A 24 -1.43 1.20 14.21
CA TYR A 24 -1.89 1.49 15.57
C TYR A 24 -3.38 1.83 15.59
N GLN A 25 -4.15 1.07 16.37
CA GLN A 25 -5.62 1.18 16.42
C GLN A 25 -6.13 2.41 17.21
N GLU A 26 -5.32 2.99 18.08
CA GLU A 26 -5.72 4.10 18.96
C GLU A 26 -5.48 5.49 18.35
N VAL A 27 -4.88 5.55 17.17
CA VAL A 27 -4.71 6.81 16.44
C VAL A 27 -6.02 7.11 15.72
N ALA A 28 -6.63 8.26 16.04
CA ALA A 28 -7.85 8.71 15.39
C ALA A 28 -7.70 8.67 13.87
N THR A 29 -8.63 8.00 13.20
CA THR A 29 -8.63 7.86 11.75
C THR A 29 -8.99 9.21 11.14
N SER A 30 -8.09 9.82 10.38
CA SER A 30 -8.54 10.62 9.25
C SER A 30 -9.06 9.62 8.24
N ASP A 31 -10.36 9.30 8.30
CA ASP A 31 -10.99 8.36 7.38
C ASP A 31 -11.09 9.03 6.00
N ASP A 32 -9.95 9.10 5.34
CA ASP A 32 -9.74 9.68 4.00
C ASP A 32 -9.66 8.53 2.98
N THR A 33 -10.23 7.37 3.31
CA THR A 33 -10.29 6.21 2.40
C THR A 33 -11.26 6.50 1.26
N ASP A 34 -12.40 7.11 1.55
CA ASP A 34 -13.39 7.55 0.57
C ASP A 34 -12.86 8.58 -0.45
N ARG A 35 -11.71 9.22 -0.16
CA ARG A 35 -11.04 10.14 -1.10
C ARG A 35 -10.41 9.42 -2.28
N PHE A 36 -10.03 8.15 -2.13
CA PHE A 36 -9.32 7.39 -3.14
C PHE A 36 -10.28 6.50 -3.93
N VAL A 37 -10.39 6.77 -5.23
CA VAL A 37 -11.19 5.94 -6.15
C VAL A 37 -10.23 4.98 -6.85
N ILE A 38 -10.39 3.69 -6.60
CA ILE A 38 -9.61 2.63 -7.25
C ILE A 38 -10.23 2.35 -8.62
N ASN A 39 -9.43 2.52 -9.67
CA ASN A 39 -9.82 2.25 -11.05
C ASN A 39 -9.49 0.81 -11.46
N ILE A 40 -10.20 0.27 -12.45
CA ILE A 40 -10.00 -1.11 -12.94
C ILE A 40 -8.68 -1.31 -13.70
N ASP A 41 -8.01 -0.22 -14.09
CA ASP A 41 -6.77 -0.22 -14.85
C ASP A 41 -5.50 -0.20 -13.97
N GLY A 42 -5.67 -0.30 -12.64
CA GLY A 42 -4.54 -0.29 -11.70
C GLY A 42 -4.09 1.11 -11.29
N THR A 43 -4.89 2.13 -11.56
CA THR A 43 -4.68 3.49 -11.07
C THR A 43 -5.59 3.83 -9.88
N VAL A 44 -5.21 4.85 -9.12
CA VAL A 44 -5.99 5.39 -8.02
C VAL A 44 -6.18 6.89 -8.24
N SER A 45 -7.43 7.35 -8.33
CA SER A 45 -7.76 8.77 -8.42
C SER A 45 -7.95 9.35 -7.01
N ASP A 46 -7.25 10.46 -6.75
CA ASP A 46 -7.33 11.19 -5.49
C ASP A 46 -8.25 12.41 -5.65
N THR A 47 -9.44 12.34 -5.08
CA THR A 47 -10.47 13.38 -5.23
C THR A 47 -10.15 14.70 -4.52
N LYS A 48 -9.16 14.72 -3.63
CA LYS A 48 -8.78 15.92 -2.86
C LYS A 48 -7.67 16.70 -3.55
N THR A 49 -6.68 16.02 -4.12
CA THR A 49 -5.56 16.66 -4.82
C THR A 49 -5.79 16.77 -6.32
N GLY A 50 -6.69 15.96 -6.89
CA GLY A 50 -6.87 15.83 -8.33
C GLY A 50 -5.77 15.00 -9.01
N LEU A 51 -4.86 14.40 -8.23
CA LEU A 51 -3.80 13.55 -8.74
C LEU A 51 -4.31 12.14 -9.04
N MET A 52 -3.59 11.45 -9.91
CA MET A 52 -3.73 10.03 -10.17
C MET A 52 -2.43 9.34 -9.80
N TRP A 53 -2.55 8.17 -9.20
CA TRP A 53 -1.43 7.38 -8.72
C TRP A 53 -1.44 6.00 -9.39
N GLN A 54 -0.26 5.42 -9.60
CA GLN A 54 -0.17 3.98 -9.84
C GLN A 54 -0.42 3.27 -8.52
N ARG A 55 -1.24 2.21 -8.54
CA ARG A 55 -1.49 1.37 -7.36
C ARG A 55 -0.24 0.57 -7.02
N CYS A 56 0.33 -0.09 -8.02
CA CYS A 56 1.48 -0.95 -7.85
C CYS A 56 2.78 -0.16 -7.72
N ASN A 57 3.75 -0.73 -7.01
CA ASN A 57 5.10 -0.18 -7.00
C ASN A 57 5.68 -0.19 -8.40
N TYR A 58 6.56 0.77 -8.69
CA TYR A 58 7.22 0.85 -9.98
C TYR A 58 7.93 -0.47 -10.34
N GLY A 59 7.67 -0.96 -11.55
CA GLY A 59 8.18 -2.25 -12.07
C GLY A 59 7.20 -3.42 -11.91
N GLN A 60 6.22 -3.32 -11.02
CA GLN A 60 5.13 -4.29 -10.90
C GLN A 60 4.00 -3.99 -11.88
N VAL A 61 3.17 -4.99 -12.17
CA VAL A 61 2.03 -4.88 -13.08
C VAL A 61 0.74 -5.17 -12.31
N TYR A 62 -0.27 -4.32 -12.47
CA TYR A 62 -1.57 -4.55 -11.87
C TYR A 62 -2.29 -5.70 -12.57
N ASN A 63 -2.76 -6.66 -11.79
CA ASN A 63 -3.60 -7.76 -12.22
C ASN A 63 -5.04 -7.48 -11.78
N SER A 64 -5.90 -7.19 -12.75
CA SER A 64 -7.30 -6.86 -12.51
C SER A 64 -8.16 -8.07 -12.12
N GLU A 65 -7.71 -9.29 -12.41
CA GLU A 65 -8.44 -10.52 -12.06
C GLU A 65 -8.28 -10.85 -10.56
N THR A 66 -7.06 -10.68 -10.05
CA THR A 66 -6.72 -10.93 -8.64
C THR A 66 -6.76 -9.68 -7.78
N THR A 67 -6.93 -8.50 -8.39
CA THR A 67 -6.82 -7.19 -7.74
C THR A 67 -5.49 -7.00 -6.98
N SER A 68 -4.40 -7.58 -7.50
CA SER A 68 -3.05 -7.55 -6.90
C SER A 68 -2.01 -6.94 -7.83
N CYS A 69 -0.81 -6.74 -7.29
CA CYS A 69 0.35 -6.31 -8.05
C CYS A 69 1.30 -7.49 -8.22
N ASP A 70 1.52 -7.89 -9.47
CA ASP A 70 2.34 -9.04 -9.82
C ASP A 70 3.74 -8.60 -10.28
N GLY A 71 4.71 -9.49 -10.13
CA GLY A 71 6.11 -9.22 -10.47
C GLY A 71 6.90 -8.52 -9.36
N ASP A 72 8.16 -8.25 -9.66
CA ASP A 72 9.11 -7.65 -8.72
C ASP A 72 9.12 -6.13 -8.82
N THR A 73 9.33 -5.47 -7.69
CA THR A 73 9.60 -4.03 -7.67
C THR A 73 10.93 -3.75 -8.37
N GLN A 74 11.00 -2.66 -9.15
CA GLN A 74 12.24 -2.20 -9.76
C GLN A 74 12.80 -1.00 -8.98
N PRO A 75 13.79 -1.21 -8.09
CA PRO A 75 14.40 -0.10 -7.36
C PRO A 75 15.19 0.79 -8.31
N LEU A 76 14.93 2.09 -8.26
CA LEU A 76 15.61 3.09 -9.06
C LEU A 76 16.29 4.14 -8.17
N ASN A 77 17.43 4.65 -8.62
CA ASN A 77 17.95 5.90 -8.09
C ASN A 77 17.14 7.09 -8.63
N TRP A 78 17.34 8.27 -8.04
CA TRP A 78 16.59 9.48 -8.40
C TRP A 78 16.66 9.86 -9.89
N GLN A 79 17.83 9.81 -10.52
CA GLN A 79 17.93 10.16 -11.93
C GLN A 79 17.24 9.14 -12.83
N ALA A 80 17.28 7.86 -12.46
CA ALA A 80 16.60 6.80 -13.16
C ALA A 80 15.08 6.88 -12.98
N SER A 81 14.57 7.26 -11.79
CA SER A 81 13.13 7.42 -11.56
C SER A 81 12.54 8.56 -12.39
N LEU A 82 13.24 9.68 -12.50
CA LEU A 82 12.81 10.79 -13.37
C LEU A 82 12.69 10.36 -14.84
N LYS A 83 13.65 9.57 -15.33
CA LYS A 83 13.59 9.02 -16.69
C LYS A 83 12.55 7.92 -16.82
N GLY A 84 12.36 7.10 -15.79
CA GLY A 84 11.37 6.03 -15.75
C GLY A 84 9.97 6.59 -15.91
N ALA A 85 9.61 7.60 -15.10
CA ALA A 85 8.31 8.26 -15.17
C ALA A 85 8.01 8.85 -16.56
N LEU A 86 8.98 9.52 -17.21
CA LEU A 86 8.81 10.08 -18.55
C LEU A 86 8.58 9.04 -19.65
N ASN A 87 8.99 7.79 -19.43
CA ASN A 87 8.80 6.69 -20.39
C ASN A 87 7.70 5.72 -19.95
N ASP A 88 7.05 6.00 -18.82
CA ASP A 88 6.01 5.15 -18.28
C ASP A 88 4.74 5.31 -19.12
N THR A 89 4.09 4.17 -19.41
CA THR A 89 2.86 4.09 -20.20
C THR A 89 1.75 3.33 -19.47
N THR A 90 1.89 3.16 -18.16
CA THR A 90 0.94 2.45 -17.30
C THR A 90 -0.47 2.99 -17.50
N ALA A 91 -1.43 2.09 -17.62
CA ALA A 91 -2.84 2.38 -17.89
C ALA A 91 -3.09 3.26 -19.14
N ASN A 92 -2.17 3.25 -20.11
CA ASN A 92 -2.20 4.05 -21.34
C ASN A 92 -2.04 5.57 -21.13
N TYR A 93 -1.56 6.00 -19.97
CA TYR A 93 -1.18 7.39 -19.70
C TYR A 93 0.31 7.59 -19.91
N ASN A 94 0.73 8.76 -20.40
CA ASN A 94 2.12 9.07 -20.75
C ASN A 94 2.64 10.37 -20.11
N ASP A 95 1.90 10.89 -19.14
CA ASP A 95 2.18 12.11 -18.37
C ASP A 95 2.57 11.80 -16.91
N TRP A 96 3.06 10.58 -16.67
CA TRP A 96 3.54 10.15 -15.35
C TRP A 96 4.76 10.98 -14.90
N GLN A 97 4.77 11.30 -13.61
CA GLN A 97 5.86 12.02 -12.96
C GLN A 97 6.26 11.37 -11.64
N VAL A 98 7.48 11.63 -11.19
CA VAL A 98 7.88 11.29 -9.82
C VAL A 98 7.21 12.28 -8.87
N PRO A 99 6.48 11.81 -7.84
CA PRO A 99 5.79 12.72 -6.92
C PRO A 99 6.79 13.58 -6.15
N SER A 100 6.42 14.83 -5.91
CA SER A 100 7.10 15.69 -4.96
C SER A 100 6.89 15.19 -3.53
N ILE A 101 7.74 15.66 -2.60
CA ILE A 101 7.63 15.32 -1.18
C ILE A 101 6.25 15.68 -0.60
N LYS A 102 5.63 16.77 -1.06
CA LYS A 102 4.30 17.20 -0.57
C LYS A 102 3.18 16.30 -1.08
N GLU A 103 3.26 15.86 -2.32
CA GLU A 103 2.28 14.95 -2.91
C GLU A 103 2.39 13.57 -2.25
N LEU A 104 3.62 13.06 -2.07
CA LEU A 104 3.84 11.80 -1.35
C LEU A 104 3.38 11.86 0.10
N ALA A 105 3.63 12.97 0.81
CA ALA A 105 3.13 13.17 2.16
C ALA A 105 1.59 13.17 2.23
N SER A 106 0.90 13.50 1.14
CA SER A 106 -0.58 13.56 1.11
C SER A 106 -1.27 12.20 1.09
N ILE A 107 -0.52 11.12 0.85
CA ILE A 107 -1.01 9.72 0.81
C ILE A 107 -0.46 8.85 1.95
N VAL A 108 0.26 9.45 2.90
CA VAL A 108 0.76 8.75 4.09
C VAL A 108 -0.40 8.46 5.04
N ASP A 109 -0.54 7.19 5.42
CA ASP A 109 -1.39 6.76 6.53
C ASP A 109 -0.60 6.84 7.84
N HIS A 110 -0.85 7.91 8.59
CA HIS A 110 -0.17 8.18 9.86
C HIS A 110 -0.48 7.17 10.97
N ARG A 111 -1.43 6.24 10.76
CA ARG A 111 -1.69 5.15 11.70
C ARG A 111 -0.70 4.02 11.53
N CYS A 112 0.06 3.98 10.43
CA CYS A 112 0.86 2.82 10.05
C CYS A 112 2.32 3.19 9.81
N THR A 113 3.22 2.23 10.03
CA THR A 113 4.67 2.47 9.93
C THR A 113 5.40 1.53 8.98
N ASP A 114 4.85 0.36 8.67
CA ASP A 114 5.49 -0.62 7.80
C ASP A 114 4.47 -1.43 6.97
N PRO A 115 4.14 -0.99 5.74
CA PRO A 115 4.41 0.35 5.21
C PRO A 115 3.49 1.42 5.83
N SER A 116 3.89 2.68 5.70
CA SER A 116 3.08 3.84 6.11
C SER A 116 2.09 4.31 5.04
N ILE A 117 1.93 3.57 3.94
CA ILE A 117 0.92 3.82 2.90
C ILE A 117 -0.24 2.86 3.10
N ASN A 118 -1.48 3.28 2.83
CA ASN A 118 -2.65 2.40 2.99
C ASN A 118 -2.59 1.24 1.98
N ALA A 119 -2.27 0.02 2.45
CA ALA A 119 -2.10 -1.17 1.63
C ALA A 119 -3.41 -1.72 1.02
N GLY A 120 -4.57 -1.21 1.47
CA GLY A 120 -5.85 -1.47 0.81
C GLY A 120 -6.05 -0.64 -0.46
N ILE A 121 -5.40 0.52 -0.55
CA ILE A 121 -5.49 1.45 -1.68
C ILE A 121 -4.29 1.35 -2.63
N PHE A 122 -3.09 1.08 -2.11
CA PHE A 122 -1.83 1.01 -2.86
C PHE A 122 -1.20 -0.37 -2.70
#